data_AF-A0A942QRJ3-F1
#
_entry.id   AF-A0A942QRJ3-F1
#
_cell.length_a   1.000
_cell.length_b   1.000
_cell.length_c   1.000
_cell.angle_alpha   90.00
_cell.angle_beta   90.00
_cell.angle_gamma   90.00
#
_symmetry.space_group_name_H-M   'P 1'
#
loop_
_entity.id
_entity.type
_entity.pdbx_description
1 polymer ?
#
loop_
_entity_poly.entity_id
_entity_poly.type
_entity_poly.pdbx_seq_one_letter_code
_entity_poly.pdbx_strand_id
1 'polypeptide(L)' 'MRNAILNTAAYLKLDKVQQNNLRTKHQLTEIEHHYTVAKNRGKDWWLENFNPRPIYKAIVEELLNQ' A
#
# COMPACT_ATOMS: atom_id res chain seq x y z
N MET A 1 -7.19 -9.28 0.03
CA MET A 1 -6.22 -8.18 0.22
C MET A 1 -6.47 -7.01 -0.74
N ARG A 2 -6.51 -7.23 -2.06
CA ARG A 2 -6.90 -6.19 -3.06
C ARG A 2 -8.10 -5.31 -2.67
N ASN A 3 -9.21 -5.87 -2.21
CA ASN A 3 -10.37 -5.08 -1.79
C ASN A 3 -10.06 -4.16 -0.60
N ALA A 4 -9.21 -4.58 0.34
CA ALA A 4 -8.81 -3.74 1.46
C ALA A 4 -7.98 -2.55 0.97
N ILE A 5 -7.02 -2.79 0.05
CA ILE A 5 -6.21 -1.73 -0.60
C ILE A 5 -7.12 -0.69 -1.27
N LEU A 6 -8.07 -1.13 -2.09
CA LEU A 6 -8.96 -0.26 -2.85
C LEU A 6 -9.95 0.52 -1.97
N ASN A 7 -10.18 0.07 -0.73
CA ASN A 7 -11.05 0.73 0.24
C ASN A 7 -10.29 1.62 1.22
N THR A 8 -8.96 1.73 1.12
CA THR A 8 -8.20 2.66 1.96
C THR A 8 -8.52 4.11 1.60
N ALA A 9 -8.62 4.97 2.60
CA ALA A 9 -8.75 6.41 2.43
C ALA A 9 -7.59 6.99 1.60
N ALA A 10 -6.38 6.46 1.77
CA ALA A 10 -5.23 6.82 0.95
C ALA A 10 -5.47 6.58 -0.56
N TYR A 11 -6.02 5.42 -0.94
CA TYR A 11 -6.35 5.11 -2.33
C TYR A 11 -7.53 5.95 -2.84
N LEU A 12 -8.58 6.10 -2.03
CA LEU A 12 -9.80 6.80 -2.41
C LEU A 12 -9.60 8.31 -2.64
N LYS A 13 -8.59 8.91 -2.01
CA LYS A 13 -8.21 10.33 -2.20
C LYS A 13 -7.49 10.62 -3.52
N LEU A 14 -7.00 9.59 -4.22
CA LEU A 14 -6.31 9.76 -5.49
C LEU A 14 -7.27 10.18 -6.61
N ASP A 15 -6.76 10.86 -7.63
CA ASP A 15 -7.52 11.11 -8.84
C ASP A 15 -7.76 9.82 -9.64
N LYS A 16 -8.71 9.85 -10.59
CA LYS A 16 -9.10 8.67 -11.37
C LYS A 16 -7.94 8.05 -12.18
N VAL A 17 -7.01 8.86 -12.67
CA VAL A 17 -5.86 8.38 -13.45
C VAL A 17 -4.90 7.63 -12.54
N GLN A 18 -4.59 8.19 -11.38
CA GLN A 18 -3.78 7.54 -10.35
C GLN A 18 -4.41 6.24 -9.85
N GLN A 19 -5.72 6.24 -9.59
CA GLN A 19 -6.46 5.04 -9.22
C GLN A 19 -6.34 3.95 -10.29
N ASN A 20 -6.53 4.29 -11.57
CA ASN A 20 -6.41 3.33 -12.67
C ASN A 20 -5.00 2.74 -12.77
N ASN A 21 -3.96 3.56 -12.59
CA ASN A 21 -2.57 3.09 -12.59
C ASN A 21 -2.30 2.10 -11.44
N LEU A 22 -2.78 2.40 -10.23
CA LEU A 22 -2.61 1.53 -9.06
C LEU A 22 -3.49 0.28 -9.10
N ARG A 23 -4.61 0.30 -9.84
CA ARG A 23 -5.51 -0.85 -9.98
C ARG A 23 -4.92 -1.98 -10.84
N THR A 24 -3.79 -1.73 -11.50
CA THR A 24 -3.10 -2.77 -12.28
C THR A 24 -2.66 -3.92 -11.37
N LYS A 25 -2.69 -5.16 -11.90
CA LYS A 25 -2.31 -6.37 -11.14
C LYS A 25 -0.91 -6.24 -10.53
N HIS A 26 0.03 -5.65 -11.29
CA HIS A 26 1.41 -5.46 -10.84
C HIS A 26 1.49 -4.55 -9.61
N GLN A 27 0.90 -3.36 -9.66
CA GLN A 27 0.94 -2.40 -8.55
C GLN A 27 0.21 -2.93 -7.31
N LEU A 28 -0.95 -3.59 -7.48
CA LEU A 28 -1.65 -4.22 -6.35
C LEU A 28 -0.79 -5.31 -5.70
N THR A 29 -0.13 -6.16 -6.49
CA THR A 29 0.75 -7.22 -5.96
C THR A 29 1.95 -6.61 -5.21
N GLU A 30 2.49 -5.51 -5.70
CA GLU A 30 3.57 -4.78 -5.03
C GLU A 30 3.12 -4.26 -3.67
N ILE A 31 1.96 -3.58 -3.59
CA ILE A 31 1.37 -3.10 -2.33
C ILE A 31 1.11 -4.26 -1.36
N GLU A 32 0.58 -5.39 -1.85
CA GLU A 32 0.37 -6.61 -1.05
C GLU A 32 1.69 -7.13 -0.45
N HIS A 33 2.77 -7.09 -1.22
CA HIS A 33 4.10 -7.46 -0.76
C HIS A 33 4.62 -6.49 0.31
N HIS A 34 4.50 -5.18 0.08
CA HIS A 34 4.89 -4.16 1.07
C HIS A 34 4.15 -4.36 2.39
N TYR A 35 2.83 -4.59 2.35
CA TYR A 35 2.06 -4.88 3.56
C TYR A 35 2.56 -6.14 4.27
N THR A 36 2.81 -7.22 3.53
CA THR A 36 3.26 -8.49 4.11
C THR A 36 4.61 -8.33 4.80
N VAL A 37 5.54 -7.61 4.17
CA VAL A 37 6.86 -7.31 4.75
C VAL A 37 6.70 -6.44 6.00
N ALA A 38 5.93 -5.36 5.93
CA ALA A 38 5.70 -4.46 7.07
C ALA A 38 5.02 -5.17 8.25
N LYS A 39 4.05 -6.04 7.98
CA LYS A 39 3.37 -6.83 9.01
C LYS A 39 4.29 -7.84 9.68
N ASN A 40 5.17 -8.49 8.92
CA ASN A 40 6.03 -9.56 9.44
C ASN A 40 7.33 -9.05 10.08
N ARG A 41 7.93 -8.00 9.54
CA ARG A 41 9.21 -7.43 10.01
C ARG A 41 9.05 -6.20 10.88
N GLY A 42 7.85 -5.63 10.93
CA GLY A 42 7.58 -4.37 11.60
C GLY A 42 7.63 -3.18 10.64
N LYS A 43 6.84 -2.16 10.97
CA LYS A 43 6.72 -0.92 10.19
C LYS A 43 8.07 -0.19 10.06
N ASP A 44 8.81 -0.07 11.16
CA ASP A 44 10.08 0.67 11.17
C ASP A 44 11.11 -0.01 10.26
N TRP A 45 11.26 -1.33 10.39
CA TRP A 45 12.15 -2.11 9.52
C TRP A 45 11.79 -1.92 8.04
N TRP A 46 10.51 -1.98 7.71
CA TRP A 46 10.04 -1.81 6.34
C TRP A 46 10.28 -0.39 5.79
N LEU A 47 10.09 0.66 6.60
CA LEU A 47 10.37 2.03 6.20
C LEU A 47 11.87 2.24 5.93
N GLU A 48 12.73 1.70 6.78
CA GLU A 48 14.19 1.82 6.66
C GLU A 48 14.78 1.03 5.49
N ASN A 49 14.32 -0.21 5.28
CA ASN A 49 14.96 -1.14 4.35
C ASN A 49 14.31 -1.18 2.96
N PHE A 50 13.02 -0.82 2.87
CA PHE A 50 12.24 -1.03 1.63
C PHE A 50 11.96 0.27 0.86
N ASN A 51 12.17 1.44 1.49
CA ASN A 51 11.96 2.77 0.93
C ASN A 51 10.69 2.87 0.04
N PRO A 52 9.50 2.58 0.59
CA PRO A 52 8.27 2.50 -0.18
C PRO A 52 7.90 3.85 -0.81
N ARG A 53 7.27 3.80 -1.99
CA ARG A 53 6.66 4.99 -2.61
C ARG A 53 5.68 5.65 -1.62
N PRO A 54 5.55 6.99 -1.58
CA PRO A 54 4.69 7.67 -0.61
C PRO A 54 3.25 7.16 -0.58
N ILE A 55 2.67 6.84 -1.75
CA ILE A 55 1.31 6.31 -1.81
C ILE A 55 1.19 4.89 -1.26
N TYR A 56 2.18 4.03 -1.50
CA TYR A 56 2.22 2.70 -0.89
C TYR A 56 2.40 2.79 0.61
N LYS A 57 3.22 3.75 1.06
CA LYS A 57 3.39 4.03 2.48
C LYS A 57 2.04 4.33 3.13
N ALA A 58 1.31 5.30 2.60
CA ALA A 58 0.01 5.71 3.14
C ALA A 58 -1.00 4.55 3.15
N ILE A 59 -1.11 3.79 2.07
CA ILE A 59 -2.01 2.63 1.98
C ILE A 59 -1.64 1.56 3.00
N VAL A 60 -0.36 1.18 3.08
CA VAL A 60 0.09 0.10 3.98
C VAL A 60 -0.02 0.52 5.44
N GLU A 61 0.31 1.77 5.79
CA GLU A 61 0.12 2.30 7.14
C GLU A 61 -1.35 2.25 7.56
N GLU A 62 -2.28 2.56 6.66
CA GLU A 62 -3.71 2.45 6.94
C GLU A 62 -4.12 0.99 7.15
N LEU A 63 -3.67 0.07 6.29
CA LEU A 63 -3.96 -1.36 6.40
C LEU A 63 -3.40 -2.03 7.65
N LEU A 64 -2.29 -1.50 8.21
CA LEU A 64 -1.69 -2.02 9.45
C LEU A 64 -2.46 -1.56 10.70
N ASN A 65 -3.26 -0.49 10.60
CA ASN A 65 -4.04 0.09 11.69
C ASN A 65 -5.52 -0.35 11.68
N GLN A 66 -5.94 -1.15 10.70
CA GLN A 66 -7.26 -1.79 10.62
C GLN A 66 -7.30 -3.07 11.46
#